data_AF-Q65CB4-F1
#
_entry.id   AF-Q65CB4-F1
#
_cell.length_a   1.000
_cell.length_b   1.000
_cell.length_c   1.000
_cell.angle_alpha   90.00
_cell.angle_beta   90.00
_cell.angle_gamma   90.00
#
_symmetry.space_group_name_H-M   'P 1'
#
loop_
_entity.id
_entity.type
_entity.pdbx_description
1 polymer ?
#
loop_
_entity_poly.entity_id
_entity_poly.type
_entity_poly.pdbx_seq_one_letter_code
_entity_poly.pdbx_strand_id
1 'polypeptide(L)'
;MPRAGHRGAADSRLRPSYERHTVAERMLMRGPSACPAPPPVSDSVRNLFDPGMHDGAVNWTSSGNAVVEAGWQTVRDDGRVRAELLEAAYAEPRLRQLFPWTGMGELHFSRCTEWRHTWDIPYIQPAAEGAYWVSGPLRTDTVGSAATAQEAIAMVVERLPARCGPAFVGTPEELTAHEAATRKTQSD
;
A
#
# COMPACT_ATOMS: atom_id res chain seq x y z
N MET A 1 -77.09 27.72 -10.63
CA MET A 1 -76.80 27.46 -9.19
C MET A 1 -76.84 25.95 -8.98
N PRO A 2 -75.94 25.29 -8.21
CA PRO A 2 -74.82 25.75 -7.35
C PRO A 2 -73.43 25.49 -8.00
N ARG A 3 -72.31 26.19 -7.75
CA ARG A 3 -71.50 26.63 -6.58
C ARG A 3 -70.39 25.64 -6.13
N ALA A 4 -69.16 26.02 -6.55
CA ALA A 4 -67.86 26.08 -5.83
C ALA A 4 -67.20 24.83 -5.19
N GLY A 5 -65.89 24.66 -5.47
CA GLY A 5 -65.00 23.85 -4.63
C GLY A 5 -63.57 23.62 -5.15
N HIS A 6 -62.68 24.58 -4.85
CA HIS A 6 -61.23 24.46 -4.54
C HIS A 6 -60.19 23.72 -5.41
N ARG A 7 -59.25 24.57 -5.90
CA ARG A 7 -57.77 24.44 -5.94
C ARG A 7 -57.14 23.19 -5.33
N GLY A 8 -56.27 22.55 -6.11
CA GLY A 8 -55.14 21.74 -5.64
C GLY A 8 -54.03 21.77 -6.68
N ALA A 9 -52.90 22.41 -6.35
CA ALA A 9 -51.74 22.56 -7.19
C ALA A 9 -51.06 21.19 -7.44
N ALA A 10 -50.81 20.84 -8.70
CA ALA A 10 -49.89 19.77 -9.06
C ALA A 10 -48.55 20.38 -9.48
N ASP A 11 -47.68 20.41 -8.50
CA ASP A 11 -46.26 20.68 -8.51
C ASP A 11 -45.51 20.04 -9.70
N SER A 12 -44.85 20.92 -10.46
CA SER A 12 -43.86 20.63 -11.49
C SER A 12 -42.63 19.95 -10.87
N ARG A 13 -42.69 18.64 -10.66
CA ARG A 13 -41.49 17.87 -10.31
C ARG A 13 -40.60 17.73 -11.53
N LEU A 14 -39.65 18.66 -11.62
CA LEU A 14 -38.35 18.50 -12.27
C LEU A 14 -37.84 17.07 -12.06
N ARG A 15 -37.69 16.33 -13.16
CA ARG A 15 -36.80 15.17 -13.21
C ARG A 15 -35.36 15.70 -13.18
N PRO A 16 -34.50 15.31 -12.24
CA PRO A 16 -33.07 15.45 -12.46
C PRO A 16 -32.66 14.34 -13.43
N SER A 17 -32.23 14.71 -14.63
CA SER A 17 -31.41 13.83 -15.46
C SER A 17 -30.11 13.57 -14.71
N TYR A 18 -29.92 12.35 -14.23
CA TYR A 18 -28.64 11.95 -13.67
C TYR A 18 -27.71 11.61 -14.85
N GLU A 19 -26.93 12.60 -15.28
CA GLU A 19 -25.81 12.38 -16.20
C GLU A 19 -24.83 11.41 -15.52
N ARG A 20 -24.61 10.26 -16.16
CA ARG A 20 -23.62 9.27 -15.75
C ARG A 20 -22.24 9.81 -16.13
N HIS A 21 -21.58 10.50 -15.22
CA HIS A 21 -20.16 10.76 -15.36
C HIS A 21 -19.37 9.54 -14.91
N THR A 22 -18.51 9.06 -15.80
CA THR A 22 -17.56 7.99 -15.48
C THR A 22 -16.49 8.54 -14.52
N VAL A 23 -15.95 7.68 -13.66
CA VAL A 23 -14.93 8.04 -12.65
C VAL A 23 -13.69 8.71 -13.28
N ALA A 24 -13.42 8.43 -14.57
CA ALA A 24 -12.33 9.05 -15.32
C ALA A 24 -12.50 10.58 -15.49
N GLU A 25 -13.73 11.09 -15.64
CA GLU A 25 -13.96 12.52 -15.87
C GLU A 25 -13.80 13.36 -14.60
N ARG A 26 -14.03 12.79 -13.41
CA ARG A 26 -13.86 13.51 -12.14
C ARG A 26 -12.38 13.70 -11.76
N MET A 27 -11.47 13.00 -12.43
CA MET A 27 -10.04 13.00 -12.15
C MET A 27 -9.27 14.11 -12.90
N LEU A 28 -9.89 14.74 -13.91
CA LEU A 28 -9.23 15.74 -14.77
C LEU A 28 -9.35 17.20 -14.30
N MET A 29 -10.07 17.47 -13.20
CA MET A 29 -10.36 18.86 -12.76
C MET A 29 -9.55 19.36 -11.56
N ARG A 30 -8.45 18.68 -11.19
CA ARG A 30 -7.48 19.22 -10.22
C ARG A 30 -6.09 19.24 -10.87
N GLY A 31 -5.62 20.46 -11.16
CA GLY A 31 -4.30 20.71 -11.73
C GLY A 31 -3.16 20.16 -10.86
N PRO A 32 -1.93 20.13 -11.40
CA PRO A 32 -0.77 19.55 -10.73
C PRO A 32 -0.40 20.39 -9.51
N SER A 33 -0.86 19.99 -8.33
CA SER A 33 -0.42 20.58 -7.07
C SER A 33 0.82 19.83 -6.63
N ALA A 34 1.97 20.51 -6.71
CA ALA A 34 3.26 20.02 -6.24
C ALA A 34 3.15 19.50 -4.80
N CYS A 35 3.67 18.30 -4.56
CA CYS A 35 3.85 17.76 -3.22
C CYS A 35 4.74 18.73 -2.40
N PRO A 36 4.39 19.07 -1.15
CA PRO A 36 5.30 19.79 -0.27
C PRO A 36 6.50 18.90 0.07
N ALA A 37 7.71 19.46 0.05
CA ALA A 37 8.92 18.78 0.50
C ALA A 37 8.82 18.45 2.00
N PRO A 38 9.24 17.25 2.45
CA PRO A 38 9.21 16.88 3.87
C PRO A 38 10.30 17.60 4.68
N PRO A 39 10.11 17.75 6.01
CA PRO A 39 11.13 18.33 6.88
C PRO A 39 12.39 17.45 6.92
N PRO A 40 13.58 18.02 7.22
CA PRO A 40 14.80 17.24 7.33
C PRO A 40 14.66 16.17 8.41
N VAL A 41 14.89 14.92 8.04
CA VAL A 41 15.02 13.80 8.98
C VAL A 41 16.20 14.05 9.90
N SER A 42 15.96 13.98 11.20
CA SER A 42 17.00 14.18 12.23
C SER A 42 18.09 13.12 12.09
N ASP A 43 19.35 13.55 12.01
CA ASP A 43 20.57 12.75 11.80
C ASP A 43 20.91 11.74 12.93
N SER A 44 19.97 11.41 13.81
CA SER A 44 20.24 10.61 15.02
C SER A 44 20.37 9.10 14.80
N VAL A 45 20.42 8.60 13.56
CA VAL A 45 20.67 7.17 13.26
C VAL A 45 22.00 6.94 12.52
N ARG A 46 22.76 8.01 12.21
CA ARG A 46 24.03 7.91 11.48
C ARG A 46 25.27 7.60 12.33
N ASN A 47 25.19 7.65 13.66
CA ASN A 47 26.35 7.46 14.54
C ASN A 47 26.23 6.23 15.44
N LEU A 48 26.29 5.04 14.83
CA LEU A 48 26.60 3.77 15.50
C LEU A 48 27.72 3.03 14.75
N PHE A 49 28.76 3.77 14.34
CA PHE A 49 29.99 3.19 13.81
C PHE A 49 31.16 3.57 14.72
N ASP A 50 31.28 2.84 15.82
CA ASP A 50 32.48 2.81 16.67
C ASP A 50 33.38 1.68 16.14
N PRO A 51 34.60 1.96 15.62
CA PRO A 51 35.48 0.93 15.10
C PRO A 51 36.31 0.36 16.25
N GLY A 52 35.70 -0.49 17.08
CA GLY A 52 36.43 -1.02 18.23
C GLY A 52 35.68 -1.97 19.14
N MET A 53 35.06 -3.05 18.65
CA MET A 53 34.82 -4.21 19.54
C MET A 53 34.58 -5.52 18.78
N HIS A 54 35.21 -6.57 19.31
CA HIS A 54 35.41 -7.89 18.74
C HIS A 54 34.15 -8.77 18.61
N ASP A 55 34.15 -9.62 17.58
CA ASP A 55 33.52 -10.95 17.49
C ASP A 55 32.25 -11.19 18.31
N GLY A 56 31.14 -10.64 17.82
CA GLY A 56 29.81 -11.15 18.09
C GLY A 56 29.03 -11.11 16.79
N ALA A 57 28.52 -12.25 16.34
CA ALA A 57 27.64 -12.30 15.18
C ALA A 57 26.40 -11.44 15.45
N VAL A 58 26.46 -10.16 15.08
CA VAL A 58 25.28 -9.29 14.95
C VAL A 58 24.38 -9.99 13.97
N ASN A 59 23.32 -10.60 14.49
CA ASN A 59 22.37 -11.35 13.68
C ASN A 59 21.61 -10.34 12.82
N TRP A 60 22.15 -10.01 11.65
CA TRP A 60 21.56 -9.10 10.66
C TRP A 60 20.09 -9.44 10.35
N THR A 61 19.70 -10.72 10.48
CA THR A 61 18.30 -11.15 10.33
C THR A 61 17.39 -10.67 11.46
N SER A 62 17.88 -10.63 12.72
CA SER A 62 17.12 -10.07 13.86
C SER A 62 16.94 -8.55 13.72
N SER A 63 17.95 -7.84 13.23
CA SER A 63 17.85 -6.40 12.97
C SER A 63 16.89 -6.09 11.83
N GLY A 64 16.91 -6.89 10.75
CA GLY A 64 15.97 -6.71 9.64
C GLY A 64 14.52 -7.01 10.01
N ASN A 65 14.28 -8.08 10.76
CA ASN A 65 12.95 -8.38 11.28
C ASN A 65 12.43 -7.27 12.20
N ALA A 66 13.31 -6.67 13.03
CA ALA A 66 12.93 -5.56 13.89
C ALA A 66 12.51 -4.31 13.08
N VAL A 67 13.21 -3.99 11.99
CA VAL A 67 12.84 -2.88 11.09
C VAL A 67 11.50 -3.13 10.41
N VAL A 68 11.25 -4.36 9.94
CA VAL A 68 9.98 -4.75 9.33
C VAL A 68 8.84 -4.67 10.34
N GLU A 69 9.01 -5.19 11.56
CA GLU A 69 8.00 -5.12 12.62
C GLU A 69 7.72 -3.65 13.04
N ALA A 70 8.73 -2.79 13.07
CA ALA A 70 8.54 -1.35 13.29
C ALA A 70 7.73 -0.68 12.16
N GLY A 71 7.93 -1.11 10.90
CA GLY A 71 7.10 -0.69 9.77
C GLY A 71 5.64 -1.12 9.94
N TRP A 72 5.39 -2.36 10.37
CA TRP A 72 4.04 -2.84 10.69
C TRP A 72 3.38 -2.03 11.81
N GLN A 73 4.11 -1.69 12.86
CA GLN A 73 3.59 -0.83 13.92
C GLN A 73 3.27 0.57 13.41
N THR A 74 4.15 1.16 12.60
CA THR A 74 3.93 2.48 11.98
C THR A 74 2.64 2.53 11.15
N VAL A 75 2.40 1.50 10.34
CA VAL A 75 1.19 1.41 9.51
C VAL A 75 -0.08 1.23 10.35
N ARG A 76 0.00 0.50 11.47
CA ARG A 76 -1.12 0.39 12.43
C ARG A 76 -1.42 1.73 13.09
N ASP A 77 -0.38 2.43 13.55
CA ASP A 77 -0.51 3.72 14.23
C ASP A 77 -1.02 4.83 13.30
N ASP A 78 -0.71 4.75 12.00
CA ASP A 78 -1.18 5.67 10.96
C ASP A 78 -2.72 5.63 10.77
N GLY A 79 -3.37 4.49 11.02
CA GLY A 79 -4.83 4.36 11.06
C GLY A 79 -5.59 4.61 9.75
N ARG A 80 -4.88 4.91 8.64
CA ARG A 80 -5.49 5.13 7.31
C ARG A 80 -5.97 3.85 6.64
N VAL A 81 -5.35 2.72 6.97
CA VAL A 81 -5.76 1.39 6.49
C VAL A 81 -6.62 0.71 7.55
N ARG A 82 -7.71 0.08 7.09
CA ARG A 82 -8.65 -0.62 7.96
C ARG A 82 -7.95 -1.75 8.73
N ALA A 83 -8.22 -1.84 10.03
CA ALA A 83 -7.52 -2.76 10.93
C ALA A 83 -7.63 -4.22 10.48
N GLU A 84 -8.79 -4.66 10.00
CA GLU A 84 -8.98 -6.04 9.54
C GLU A 84 -8.15 -6.38 8.29
N LEU A 85 -7.83 -5.40 7.45
CA LEU A 85 -6.92 -5.62 6.32
C LEU A 85 -5.48 -5.78 6.82
N LEU A 86 -5.06 -4.95 7.77
CA LEU A 86 -3.73 -5.05 8.37
C LEU A 86 -3.53 -6.38 9.10
N GLU A 87 -4.53 -6.82 9.88
CA GLU A 87 -4.45 -8.09 10.60
C GLU A 87 -4.49 -9.29 9.66
N ALA A 88 -5.30 -9.26 8.59
CA ALA A 88 -5.27 -10.29 7.55
C ALA A 88 -3.92 -10.36 6.83
N ALA A 89 -3.32 -9.20 6.52
CA ALA A 89 -2.00 -9.14 5.91
C ALA A 89 -0.89 -9.65 6.83
N TYR A 90 -0.93 -9.27 8.10
CA TYR A 90 0.06 -9.65 9.10
C TYR A 90 -0.02 -11.14 9.48
N ALA A 91 -1.20 -11.74 9.39
CA ALA A 91 -1.39 -13.18 9.59
C ALA A 91 -0.77 -14.04 8.49
N GLU A 92 -0.57 -13.49 7.29
CA GLU A 92 0.08 -14.19 6.17
C GLU A 92 1.61 -14.13 6.31
N PRO A 93 2.31 -15.24 6.57
CA PRO A 93 3.75 -15.23 6.83
C PRO A 93 4.58 -14.64 5.69
N ARG A 94 4.16 -14.87 4.43
CA ARG A 94 4.89 -14.36 3.25
C ARG A 94 4.82 -12.84 3.12
N LEU A 95 3.75 -12.22 3.61
CA LEU A 95 3.59 -10.76 3.61
C LEU A 95 4.14 -10.13 4.88
N ARG A 96 4.01 -10.80 6.04
CA ARG A 96 4.52 -10.32 7.32
C ARG A 96 6.03 -10.00 7.28
N GLN A 97 6.79 -10.78 6.52
CA GLN A 97 8.23 -10.58 6.36
C GLN A 97 8.60 -9.44 5.38
N LEU A 98 7.63 -8.85 4.69
CA LEU A 98 7.83 -7.72 3.79
C LEU A 98 7.64 -6.39 4.52
N PHE A 99 8.25 -5.32 3.99
CA PHE A 99 8.12 -4.00 4.58
C PHE A 99 6.79 -3.36 4.16
N PRO A 100 5.85 -3.12 5.09
CA PRO A 100 4.57 -2.50 4.77
C PRO A 100 4.74 -0.98 4.70
N TRP A 101 3.96 -0.33 3.84
CA TRP A 101 3.85 1.13 3.85
C TRP A 101 2.50 1.58 3.32
N THR A 102 2.11 2.82 3.63
CA THR A 102 0.80 3.38 3.28
C THR A 102 0.92 4.64 2.44
N GLY A 103 0.19 4.67 1.32
CA GLY A 103 0.08 5.84 0.45
C GLY A 103 -1.38 6.05 0.07
N MET A 104 -1.94 7.25 0.21
CA MET A 104 -3.33 7.55 -0.18
C MET A 104 -4.41 6.63 0.42
N GLY A 105 -4.16 6.02 1.59
CA GLY A 105 -5.06 5.03 2.21
C GLY A 105 -4.96 3.61 1.64
N GLU A 106 -3.99 3.38 0.77
CA GLU A 106 -3.67 2.10 0.15
C GLU A 106 -2.63 1.36 1.01
N LEU A 107 -2.74 0.04 1.11
CA LEU A 107 -1.73 -0.83 1.73
C LEU A 107 -0.78 -1.36 0.65
N HIS A 108 0.51 -1.10 0.83
CA HIS A 108 1.57 -1.52 -0.07
C HIS A 108 2.60 -2.40 0.64
N PHE A 109 3.35 -3.17 -0.16
CA PHE A 109 4.44 -4.03 0.32
C PHE A 109 5.70 -3.75 -0.49
N SER A 110 6.84 -3.68 0.21
CA SER A 110 8.16 -3.48 -0.37
C SER A 110 9.08 -4.63 0.00
N ARG A 111 9.94 -5.01 -0.95
CA ARG A 111 11.01 -5.99 -0.73
C ARG A 111 12.26 -5.38 -0.12
N CYS A 112 12.30 -4.07 0.08
CA CYS A 112 13.36 -3.35 0.78
C CYS A 112 12.79 -2.40 1.84
N THR A 113 13.57 -2.13 2.89
CA THR A 113 13.10 -1.33 4.03
C THR A 113 13.33 0.17 3.86
N GLU A 114 14.30 0.60 3.06
CA GLU A 114 14.63 2.02 2.90
C GLU A 114 13.79 2.71 1.81
N TRP A 115 13.87 4.04 1.82
CA TRP A 115 13.15 4.93 0.91
C TRP A 115 13.41 4.60 -0.56
N ARG A 116 12.42 4.88 -1.42
CA ARG A 116 12.23 4.34 -2.78
C ARG A 116 11.75 2.90 -2.81
N HIS A 117 10.89 2.51 -1.86
CA HIS A 117 10.19 1.22 -1.80
C HIS A 117 9.94 0.57 -3.17
N THR A 118 10.09 -0.76 -3.25
CA THR A 118 9.82 -1.48 -4.49
C THR A 118 8.32 -1.41 -4.84
N TRP A 119 8.04 -1.38 -6.14
CA TRP A 119 6.68 -1.30 -6.72
C TRP A 119 6.38 -2.51 -7.60
N ASP A 120 6.86 -3.68 -7.20
CA ASP A 120 6.77 -4.94 -7.96
C ASP A 120 5.84 -5.96 -7.31
N ILE A 121 5.12 -5.55 -6.26
CA ILE A 121 4.09 -6.32 -5.56
C ILE A 121 2.74 -5.59 -5.72
N PRO A 122 1.64 -6.30 -6.01
CA PRO A 122 0.31 -5.69 -6.03
C PRO A 122 -0.05 -5.03 -4.70
N TYR A 123 -0.83 -3.96 -4.77
CA TYR A 123 -1.25 -3.18 -3.60
C TYR A 123 -2.78 -3.15 -3.47
N ILE A 124 -3.26 -2.88 -2.26
CA ILE A 124 -4.67 -2.99 -1.92
C ILE A 124 -5.23 -1.61 -1.59
N GLN A 125 -6.32 -1.27 -2.26
CA GLN A 125 -7.03 -0.01 -2.10
C GLN A 125 -8.39 -0.28 -1.45
N PRO A 126 -8.90 0.62 -0.59
CA PRO A 126 -10.29 0.54 -0.15
C PRO A 126 -11.23 0.77 -1.34
N ALA A 127 -12.32 0.01 -1.39
CA ALA A 127 -13.40 0.20 -2.34
C ALA A 127 -14.72 0.51 -1.61
N ALA A 128 -15.79 0.75 -2.37
CA ALA A 128 -17.11 1.04 -1.82
C ALA A 128 -17.62 -0.12 -0.93
N GLU A 129 -18.48 0.20 0.02
CA GLU A 129 -19.18 -0.79 0.87
C GLU A 129 -18.25 -1.69 1.71
N GLY A 130 -17.01 -1.24 1.96
CA GLY A 130 -16.03 -2.00 2.74
C GLY A 130 -15.34 -3.11 1.96
N ALA A 131 -15.56 -3.18 0.65
CA ALA A 131 -14.80 -4.02 -0.26
C ALA A 131 -13.39 -3.47 -0.48
N TYR A 132 -12.60 -4.22 -1.24
CA TYR A 132 -11.23 -3.90 -1.61
C TYR A 132 -11.03 -4.00 -3.12
N TRP A 133 -10.02 -3.29 -3.59
CA TRP A 133 -9.55 -3.36 -4.97
C TRP A 133 -8.05 -3.62 -4.97
N VAL A 134 -7.63 -4.64 -5.71
CA VAL A 134 -6.22 -5.00 -5.85
C VAL A 134 -5.72 -4.49 -7.19
N SER A 135 -4.72 -3.61 -7.13
CA SER A 135 -4.07 -3.03 -8.29
C SER A 135 -2.69 -3.66 -8.47
N GLY A 136 -2.27 -3.78 -9.74
CA GLY A 136 -0.99 -4.36 -10.07
C GLY A 136 0.18 -3.43 -9.73
N PRO A 137 1.41 -3.91 -9.88
CA PRO A 137 2.61 -3.15 -9.49
C PRO A 137 2.81 -1.89 -10.35
N LEU A 138 2.40 -1.94 -11.63
CA LEU A 138 2.14 -0.75 -12.43
C LEU A 138 0.73 -0.24 -12.10
N ARG A 139 0.57 1.06 -11.83
CA ARG A 139 -0.74 1.67 -11.50
C ARG A 139 -1.81 1.49 -12.59
N THR A 140 -1.41 1.13 -13.80
CA THR A 140 -2.30 0.83 -14.93
C THR A 140 -2.83 -0.61 -14.90
N ASP A 141 -2.16 -1.48 -14.17
CA ASP A 141 -2.51 -2.89 -14.08
C ASP A 141 -3.56 -3.07 -13.00
N THR A 142 -4.54 -3.91 -13.28
CA THR A 142 -5.61 -4.25 -12.35
C THR A 142 -5.59 -5.75 -12.10
N VAL A 143 -5.65 -6.15 -10.83
CA VAL A 143 -5.84 -7.55 -10.45
C VAL A 143 -7.33 -7.87 -10.31
N GLY A 144 -8.08 -7.05 -9.58
CA GLY A 144 -9.53 -7.19 -9.46
C GLY A 144 -10.12 -6.68 -8.14
N SER A 145 -11.44 -6.87 -7.99
CA SER A 145 -12.16 -6.56 -6.76
C SER A 145 -12.16 -7.75 -5.80
N ALA A 146 -12.10 -7.47 -4.50
CA ALA A 146 -12.26 -8.44 -3.43
C ALA A 146 -13.33 -7.96 -2.45
N ALA A 147 -14.24 -8.84 -2.05
CA ALA A 147 -15.31 -8.50 -1.11
C ALA A 147 -14.80 -8.47 0.34
N THR A 148 -13.71 -9.17 0.62
CA THR A 148 -13.13 -9.28 1.97
C THR A 148 -11.63 -8.99 1.98
N ALA A 149 -11.09 -8.70 3.17
CA ALA A 149 -9.65 -8.49 3.34
C ALA A 149 -8.87 -9.76 2.97
N GLN A 150 -9.36 -10.92 3.38
CA GLN A 150 -8.73 -12.22 3.12
C GLN A 150 -8.64 -12.52 1.62
N GLU A 151 -9.69 -12.23 0.86
CA GLU A 151 -9.68 -12.35 -0.60
C GLU A 151 -8.65 -11.41 -1.23
N ALA A 152 -8.59 -10.16 -0.79
CA ALA A 152 -7.62 -9.19 -1.29
C ALA A 152 -6.17 -9.66 -1.01
N ILE A 153 -5.91 -10.16 0.19
CA ILE A 153 -4.60 -10.73 0.57
C ILE A 153 -4.26 -11.93 -0.30
N ALA A 154 -5.19 -12.87 -0.50
CA ALA A 154 -4.97 -14.03 -1.37
C ALA A 154 -4.55 -13.61 -2.79
N MET A 155 -5.23 -12.60 -3.36
CA MET A 155 -4.89 -12.08 -4.69
C MET A 155 -3.47 -11.50 -4.77
N VAL A 156 -2.99 -10.83 -3.72
CA VAL A 156 -1.61 -10.33 -3.63
C VAL A 156 -0.62 -11.50 -3.51
N VAL A 157 -0.90 -12.46 -2.62
CA VAL A 157 -0.02 -13.62 -2.34
C VAL A 157 0.20 -14.50 -3.56
N GLU A 158 -0.84 -14.71 -4.37
CA GLU A 158 -0.79 -15.42 -5.64
C GLU A 158 0.15 -14.77 -6.67
N ARG A 159 0.36 -13.46 -6.55
CA ARG A 159 1.10 -12.63 -7.51
C ARG A 159 2.43 -12.12 -6.97
N LEU A 160 2.85 -12.61 -5.80
CA LEU A 160 4.17 -12.29 -5.26
C LEU A 160 5.27 -12.72 -6.25
N PRO A 161 6.34 -11.92 -6.41
CA PRO A 161 7.49 -12.30 -7.22
C PRO A 161 8.03 -13.68 -6.85
N ALA A 162 8.52 -14.42 -7.85
CA ALA A 162 9.20 -15.68 -7.59
C ALA A 162 10.41 -15.45 -6.66
N ARG A 163 10.57 -16.30 -5.64
CA ARG A 163 11.60 -16.14 -4.59
C ARG A 163 11.47 -14.85 -3.77
N CYS A 164 10.25 -14.36 -3.59
CA CYS A 164 9.97 -13.28 -2.63
C CYS A 164 10.22 -13.78 -1.19
N GLY A 165 11.39 -13.41 -0.66
CA GLY A 165 11.81 -13.69 0.71
C GLY A 165 11.56 -12.50 1.66
N PRO A 166 12.18 -12.51 2.86
CA PRO A 166 12.15 -11.37 3.77
C PRO A 166 12.63 -10.08 3.11
N ALA A 167 12.11 -8.94 3.54
CA ALA A 167 12.56 -7.65 3.05
C ALA A 167 14.05 -7.46 3.31
N PHE A 168 14.76 -7.00 2.29
CA PHE A 168 16.16 -6.63 2.35
C PHE A 168 16.32 -5.33 3.14
N VAL A 169 17.20 -5.32 4.13
CA VAL A 169 17.54 -4.11 4.88
C VAL A 169 18.45 -3.25 4.01
N GLY A 170 17.90 -2.18 3.47
CA GLY A 170 18.60 -1.27 2.57
C GLY A 170 17.70 -0.75 1.46
N THR A 171 18.33 -0.23 0.42
CA THR A 171 17.71 0.41 -0.74
C THR A 171 17.34 -0.59 -1.84
N PRO A 172 16.46 -0.23 -2.79
CA PRO A 172 16.16 -1.05 -3.97
C PRO A 172 17.38 -1.33 -4.85
N GLU A 173 18.29 -0.36 -4.96
CA GLU A 173 19.52 -0.48 -5.73
C GLU A 173 20.44 -1.55 -5.11
N GLU A 174 20.58 -1.57 -3.79
CA GLU A 174 21.33 -2.59 -3.06
C GLU A 174 20.67 -3.97 -3.15
N LEU A 175 19.34 -4.05 -3.03
CA LEU A 175 18.60 -5.29 -3.27
C LEU A 175 18.88 -5.84 -4.67
N THR A 176 18.84 -4.99 -5.70
CA THR A 176 19.12 -5.38 -7.09
C THR A 176 20.54 -5.91 -7.24
N ALA A 177 21.52 -5.25 -6.63
CA ALA A 177 22.91 -5.70 -6.63
C ALA A 177 23.09 -7.06 -5.91
N HIS A 178 22.43 -7.23 -4.76
CA HIS A 178 22.43 -8.48 -3.99
C HIS A 178 21.86 -9.65 -4.81
N GLU A 179 20.70 -9.46 -5.45
CA GLU A 179 20.10 -10.50 -6.29
C GLU A 179 20.98 -10.85 -7.50
N ALA A 180 21.63 -9.86 -8.11
CA ALA A 180 22.53 -10.08 -9.22
C ALA A 180 23.77 -10.90 -8.80
N ALA A 181 24.31 -10.65 -7.61
CA ALA A 181 25.41 -11.44 -7.04
C ALA A 181 24.98 -12.89 -6.76
N THR A 182 23.83 -13.08 -6.11
CA THR A 182 23.31 -14.41 -5.76
C THR A 182 22.99 -15.27 -6.99
N ARG A 183 22.54 -14.67 -8.10
CA ARG A 183 22.32 -15.38 -9.37
C ARG A 183 23.61 -15.90 -10.00
N LYS A 184 24.72 -15.14 -9.89
CA LYS A 184 26.02 -15.54 -10.43
C LYS A 184 26.55 -16.77 -9.70
N THR A 185 26.47 -16.77 -8.36
CA THR A 185 26.94 -17.89 -7.52
C THR A 185 26.17 -19.19 -7.72
N GLN A 186 24.93 -19.16 -8.22
CA GLN A 186 24.12 -20.36 -8.50
C GLN A 186 24.34 -20.95 -9.90
N SER A 187 25.08 -20.25 -10.78
CA SER A 187 25.33 -20.68 -12.16
C SER A 187 26.75 -21.24 -12.36
N ASP A 188 27.59 -21.23 -11.32
CA ASP A 188 28.90 -21.87 -11.24
C ASP A 188 28.80 -23.21 -10.48
#